data_AF-A0A642C3N9-F1
#
_entry.id   AF-A0A642C3N9-F1
#
_cell.length_a   1.000
_cell.length_b   1.000
_cell.length_c   1.000
_cell.angle_alpha   90.00
_cell.angle_beta   90.00
_cell.angle_gamma   90.00
#
_symmetry.space_group_name_H-M   'P 1'
#
loop_
_entity.id
_entity.type
_entity.pdbx_description
1 polymer ?
#
loop_
_entity_poly.entity_id
_entity_poly.type
_entity_poly.pdbx_seq_one_letter_code
_entity_poly.pdbx_strand_id
1 'polypeptide(L)'
;YNPKKPALANAVVSFGGFCSGVVVSEDGLVFTNHHCGFSSIQQHSSVEHDYLKDGFVARNLGEELPNPELYVRFLLRTEDVTKRVLSAAKHAHTESERRVVVDSVMNVIGMEVSEKDSTLTGIVDAYYAGNEFWLSVYRDFNDVRLVFAPPSSVGKFGWDTDNWMWPRHTGDFSVFRIYANKQNGPADYSPENVPYHPEYVAPISLDGYKEGSFCMTLGYPGSTERYLSSYGIEEMMNGINQAMIDVRGVKQAIWKREMDLHPDIRIKYASKYDESSNYWKNSIGMNKAIRHLKVLEKKRAAEAALRDWIQSHPEEREKLIRLFSSLELNYNNRRETNRALAYFGESFINGPELVQLALEILNFDFEAEEKLVVTRMKKLLEKYDNLNLSIDKEVFAAMLKEYRSKVDKKYLPAMYLQIDTLYNGNVQTYVD
;
A
#
# COMPACT_ATOMS: atom_id res chain seq x y z
N TYR A 1 22.14 -4.56 13.04
CA TYR A 1 21.37 -5.81 13.22
C TYR A 1 22.23 -6.80 14.00
N ASN A 2 21.65 -7.50 14.97
CA ASN A 2 22.34 -8.58 15.69
C ASN A 2 21.35 -9.74 15.90
N PRO A 3 21.58 -10.93 15.32
CA PRO A 3 20.65 -12.04 15.44
C PRO A 3 20.64 -12.70 16.83
N LYS A 4 21.57 -12.33 17.72
CA LYS A 4 21.76 -12.98 19.03
C LYS A 4 21.48 -12.07 20.23
N LYS A 5 21.36 -10.76 20.03
CA LYS A 5 21.20 -9.77 21.11
C LYS A 5 20.24 -8.67 20.68
N PRO A 6 19.46 -8.10 21.62
CA PRO A 6 18.65 -6.92 21.34
C PRO A 6 19.50 -5.79 20.75
N ALA A 7 18.98 -5.16 19.70
CA ALA A 7 19.61 -4.08 18.96
C ALA A 7 18.54 -3.14 18.40
N LEU A 8 18.95 -2.02 17.79
CA LEU A 8 18.04 -1.03 17.20
C LEU A 8 16.96 -1.64 16.28
N ALA A 9 17.29 -2.70 15.53
CA ALA A 9 16.34 -3.39 14.66
C ALA A 9 15.13 -3.99 15.41
N ASN A 10 15.28 -4.32 16.70
CA ASN A 10 14.20 -4.86 17.53
C ASN A 10 13.19 -3.80 17.99
N ALA A 11 13.53 -2.50 17.90
CA ALA A 11 12.59 -1.40 18.14
C ALA A 11 11.92 -0.89 16.86
N VAL A 12 12.41 -1.29 15.67
CA VAL A 12 11.80 -0.90 14.39
C VAL A 12 10.71 -1.90 14.04
N VAL A 13 9.51 -1.40 13.79
CA VAL A 13 8.31 -2.23 13.62
C VAL A 13 7.59 -1.92 12.31
N SER A 14 6.91 -2.92 11.76
CA SER A 14 5.91 -2.69 10.72
C SER A 14 4.62 -2.25 11.40
N PHE A 15 4.11 -1.09 11.02
CA PHE A 15 2.92 -0.47 11.58
C PHE A 15 1.76 -0.66 10.58
N GLY A 16 0.79 -1.50 10.96
CA GLY A 16 -0.37 -1.86 10.12
C GLY A 16 -0.03 -2.62 8.83
N GLY A 17 1.25 -2.97 8.59
CA GLY A 17 1.71 -3.60 7.35
C GLY A 17 2.04 -2.64 6.21
N PHE A 18 1.74 -1.35 6.36
CA PHE A 18 1.88 -0.34 5.31
C PHE A 18 2.83 0.81 5.68
N CYS A 19 3.13 0.98 6.97
CA CYS A 19 4.06 1.97 7.47
C CYS A 19 5.15 1.33 8.34
N SER A 20 6.15 2.13 8.69
CA SER A 20 7.11 1.78 9.74
C SER A 20 6.79 2.57 11.01
N GLY A 21 7.16 2.00 12.15
CA GLY A 21 7.15 2.67 13.44
C GLY A 21 8.43 2.38 14.23
N VAL A 22 8.61 3.08 15.33
CA VAL A 22 9.72 2.85 16.26
C VAL A 22 9.23 2.85 17.70
N VAL A 23 9.62 1.82 18.46
CA VAL A 23 9.33 1.70 19.90
C VAL A 23 10.31 2.54 20.70
N VAL A 24 9.79 3.45 21.51
CA VAL A 24 10.55 4.52 22.19
C VAL A 24 10.36 4.57 23.71
N SER A 25 9.59 3.64 24.29
CA SER A 25 9.49 3.51 25.74
C SER A 25 9.44 2.06 26.19
N GLU A 26 9.78 1.83 27.47
CA GLU A 26 9.63 0.52 28.13
C GLU A 26 8.15 0.11 28.27
N ASP A 27 7.21 1.06 28.20
CA ASP A 27 5.76 0.79 28.18
C ASP A 27 5.15 0.78 26.76
N GLY A 28 5.95 0.43 25.75
CA GLY A 28 5.44 0.12 24.41
C GLY A 28 4.94 1.31 23.57
N LEU A 29 5.36 2.54 23.86
CA LEU A 29 5.08 3.69 22.99
C LEU A 29 5.74 3.51 21.63
N VAL A 30 4.97 3.76 20.58
CA VAL A 30 5.39 3.69 19.17
C VAL A 30 5.22 5.06 18.55
N PHE A 31 6.30 5.58 17.97
CA PHE A 31 6.24 6.74 17.09
C PHE A 31 6.11 6.30 15.64
N THR A 32 5.19 6.94 14.92
CA THR A 32 5.03 6.82 13.46
C THR A 32 4.58 8.17 12.89
N ASN A 33 4.39 8.27 11.58
CA ASN A 33 3.91 9.49 10.95
C ASN A 33 2.41 9.72 11.21
N HIS A 34 1.98 10.98 11.23
CA HIS A 34 0.57 11.35 11.35
C HIS A 34 -0.23 10.76 10.17
N HIS A 35 0.31 10.77 8.96
CA HIS A 35 -0.35 10.14 7.81
C HIS A 35 -0.47 8.61 7.94
N CYS A 36 0.44 7.94 8.66
CA CYS A 36 0.35 6.51 8.96
C CYS A 36 -0.76 6.20 9.97
N GLY A 37 -0.98 7.08 10.95
CA GLY A 37 -2.07 6.99 11.91
C GLY A 37 -3.39 7.62 11.43
N PHE A 38 -3.45 8.15 10.21
CA PHE A 38 -4.55 9.03 9.78
C PHE A 38 -5.90 8.32 9.73
N SER A 39 -5.94 7.06 9.30
CA SER A 39 -7.16 6.26 9.30
C SER A 39 -7.67 6.04 10.72
N SER A 40 -6.80 5.71 11.67
CA SER A 40 -7.12 5.60 13.10
C SER A 40 -7.68 6.91 13.67
N ILE A 41 -7.03 8.04 13.38
CA ILE A 41 -7.50 9.36 13.83
C ILE A 41 -8.89 9.68 13.23
N GLN A 42 -9.08 9.37 11.95
CA GLN A 42 -10.33 9.60 11.23
C GLN A 42 -11.48 8.71 11.76
N GLN A 43 -11.22 7.43 12.06
CA GLN A 43 -12.21 6.51 12.64
C GLN A 43 -12.74 6.98 14.00
N HIS A 44 -11.89 7.65 14.79
CA HIS A 44 -12.29 8.22 16.07
C HIS A 44 -12.87 9.63 15.95
N SER A 45 -12.85 10.25 14.77
CA SER A 45 -13.33 11.62 14.58
C SER A 45 -14.83 11.68 14.26
N SER A 46 -15.52 12.65 14.85
CA SER A 46 -16.91 13.01 14.50
C SER A 46 -17.02 14.53 14.30
N VAL A 47 -18.22 15.02 13.97
CA VAL A 47 -18.46 16.47 13.92
C VAL A 47 -18.31 17.10 15.31
N GLU A 48 -18.71 16.38 16.35
CA GLU A 48 -18.60 16.79 17.75
C GLU A 48 -17.17 16.66 18.30
N HIS A 49 -16.42 15.65 17.85
CA HIS A 49 -15.07 15.34 18.28
C HIS A 49 -14.14 15.18 17.08
N ASP A 50 -13.72 16.29 16.48
CA ASP A 50 -12.92 16.29 15.26
C ASP A 50 -11.41 16.20 15.55
N TYR A 51 -10.92 14.99 15.84
CA TYR A 51 -9.50 14.77 16.12
C TYR A 51 -8.59 15.05 14.92
N LEU A 52 -9.12 15.01 13.69
CA LEU A 52 -8.37 15.45 12.51
C LEU A 52 -8.06 16.95 12.59
N LYS A 53 -9.04 17.77 12.97
CA LYS A 53 -8.87 19.23 13.07
C LYS A 53 -8.15 19.64 14.34
N ASP A 54 -8.54 19.09 15.48
CA ASP A 54 -8.16 19.60 16.80
C ASP A 54 -7.01 18.79 17.44
N GLY A 55 -6.68 17.63 16.88
CA GLY A 55 -5.71 16.69 17.45
C GLY A 55 -6.30 15.86 18.59
N PHE A 56 -5.49 14.95 19.12
CA PHE A 56 -5.86 14.05 20.21
C PHE A 56 -4.72 13.90 21.21
N VAL A 57 -5.06 13.83 22.51
CA VAL A 57 -4.11 13.60 23.61
C VAL A 57 -4.77 12.75 24.69
N ALA A 58 -4.25 11.54 24.92
CA ALA A 58 -4.59 10.75 26.09
C ALA A 58 -3.76 11.21 27.31
N ARG A 59 -4.42 11.58 28.41
CA ARG A 59 -3.75 12.00 29.66
C ARG A 59 -3.35 10.82 30.55
N ASN A 60 -3.95 9.66 30.33
CA ASN A 60 -3.69 8.43 31.06
C ASN A 60 -4.07 7.21 30.19
N LEU A 61 -3.70 6.01 30.63
CA LEU A 61 -3.93 4.75 29.91
C LEU A 61 -5.42 4.46 29.61
N GLY A 62 -6.34 4.97 30.43
CA GLY A 62 -7.78 4.79 30.25
C GLY A 62 -8.37 5.67 29.15
N GLU A 63 -7.63 6.69 28.70
CA GLU A 63 -8.04 7.58 27.61
C GLU A 63 -7.49 7.14 26.25
N GLU A 64 -6.53 6.20 26.21
CA GLU A 64 -5.94 5.72 24.95
C GLU A 64 -6.98 4.96 24.11
N LEU A 65 -7.18 5.39 22.86
CA LEU A 65 -8.29 4.92 22.02
C LEU A 65 -7.92 3.61 21.29
N PRO A 66 -8.66 2.51 21.45
CA PRO A 66 -8.37 1.26 20.77
C PRO A 66 -8.68 1.35 19.28
N ASN A 67 -7.77 0.84 18.45
CA ASN A 67 -7.91 0.82 16.99
C ASN A 67 -8.10 -0.63 16.52
N PRO A 68 -9.33 -1.08 16.28
CA PRO A 68 -9.56 -2.39 15.68
C PRO A 68 -8.77 -2.52 14.37
N GLU A 69 -8.24 -3.72 14.12
CA GLU A 69 -7.54 -4.09 12.87
C GLU A 69 -6.15 -3.46 12.66
N LEU A 70 -5.79 -2.46 13.47
CA LEU A 70 -4.43 -1.99 13.53
C LEU A 70 -3.58 -3.00 14.31
N TYR A 71 -2.42 -3.32 13.76
CA TYR A 71 -1.43 -4.17 14.43
C TYR A 71 -0.04 -3.56 14.34
N VAL A 72 0.81 -3.95 15.27
CA VAL A 72 2.25 -3.70 15.22
C VAL A 72 2.97 -5.04 15.10
N ARG A 73 3.86 -5.13 14.11
CA ARG A 73 4.56 -6.36 13.74
C ARG A 73 6.06 -6.24 13.97
N PHE A 74 6.61 -7.16 14.76
CA PHE A 74 8.04 -7.27 15.06
C PHE A 74 8.69 -8.35 14.22
N LEU A 75 9.81 -8.02 13.55
CA LEU A 75 10.65 -9.02 12.90
C LEU A 75 11.49 -9.77 13.94
N LEU A 76 11.31 -11.08 14.05
CA LEU A 76 12.08 -11.92 14.98
C LEU A 76 13.31 -12.52 14.32
N ARG A 77 13.15 -13.07 13.10
CA ARG A 77 14.25 -13.68 12.34
C ARG A 77 13.94 -13.77 10.86
N THR A 78 15.00 -13.97 10.08
CA THR A 78 14.92 -14.27 8.64
C THR A 78 15.66 -15.56 8.33
N GLU A 79 15.23 -16.26 7.28
CA GLU A 79 15.80 -17.54 6.84
C GLU A 79 15.79 -17.63 5.32
N ASP A 80 16.91 -18.02 4.72
CA ASP A 80 16.99 -18.29 3.28
C ASP A 80 16.31 -19.64 2.98
N VAL A 81 15.20 -19.58 2.25
CA VAL A 81 14.41 -20.75 1.83
C VAL A 81 14.49 -20.99 0.32
N THR A 82 15.41 -20.32 -0.37
CA THR A 82 15.58 -20.35 -1.83
C THR A 82 15.68 -21.77 -2.37
N LYS A 83 16.53 -22.59 -1.76
CA LYS A 83 16.73 -23.98 -2.20
C LYS A 83 15.44 -24.80 -2.12
N ARG A 84 14.63 -24.60 -1.07
CA ARG A 84 13.38 -25.33 -0.86
C ARG A 84 12.35 -24.94 -1.92
N VAL A 85 12.19 -23.64 -2.15
CA VAL A 85 11.25 -23.10 -3.15
C VAL A 85 11.64 -23.52 -4.57
N LEU A 86 12.90 -23.29 -4.96
CA LEU A 86 13.35 -23.60 -6.33
C LEU A 86 13.38 -25.11 -6.63
N SER A 87 13.65 -25.96 -5.62
CA SER A 87 13.61 -27.42 -5.82
C SER A 87 12.21 -27.93 -6.13
N ALA A 88 11.17 -27.36 -5.52
CA ALA A 88 9.79 -27.74 -5.79
C ALA A 88 9.34 -27.34 -7.20
N ALA A 89 9.84 -26.20 -7.71
CA ALA A 89 9.53 -25.70 -9.04
C ALA A 89 10.33 -26.36 -10.18
N LYS A 90 11.25 -27.29 -9.88
CA LYS A 90 12.17 -27.90 -10.86
C LYS A 90 11.47 -28.61 -12.01
N HIS A 91 10.28 -29.16 -11.77
CA HIS A 91 9.51 -29.93 -12.75
C HIS A 91 8.44 -29.10 -13.46
N ALA A 92 8.32 -27.80 -13.17
CA ALA A 92 7.42 -26.93 -13.92
C ALA A 92 7.89 -26.79 -15.37
N HIS A 93 6.98 -26.96 -16.33
CA HIS A 93 7.27 -26.89 -17.76
C HIS A 93 6.93 -25.51 -18.34
N THR A 94 6.08 -24.74 -17.65
CA THR A 94 5.71 -23.37 -18.04
C THR A 94 5.94 -22.38 -16.89
N GLU A 95 6.06 -21.09 -17.22
CA GLU A 95 6.15 -20.04 -16.19
C GLU A 95 4.89 -19.95 -15.34
N SER A 96 3.71 -20.24 -15.93
CA SER A 96 2.45 -20.25 -15.16
C SER A 96 2.44 -21.37 -14.13
N GLU A 97 2.87 -22.58 -14.50
CA GLU A 97 3.02 -23.70 -13.57
C GLU A 97 4.07 -23.37 -12.51
N ARG A 98 5.22 -22.82 -12.92
CA ARG A 98 6.29 -22.42 -12.01
C ARG A 98 5.76 -21.47 -10.95
N ARG A 99 5.04 -20.41 -11.35
CA ARG A 99 4.44 -19.44 -10.43
C ARG A 99 3.50 -20.11 -9.44
N VAL A 100 2.58 -20.95 -9.91
CA VAL A 100 1.63 -21.66 -9.02
C VAL A 100 2.36 -22.53 -8.00
N VAL A 101 3.40 -23.27 -8.42
CA VAL A 101 4.19 -24.11 -7.51
C VAL A 101 4.97 -23.26 -6.50
N VAL A 102 5.63 -22.19 -6.96
CA VAL A 102 6.36 -21.25 -6.10
C VAL A 102 5.42 -20.65 -5.05
N ASP A 103 4.28 -20.10 -5.48
CA ASP A 103 3.29 -19.47 -4.59
C ASP A 103 2.77 -20.47 -3.55
N SER A 104 2.46 -21.70 -3.97
CA SER A 104 1.98 -22.76 -3.08
C SER A 104 3.01 -23.13 -2.02
N VAL A 105 4.28 -23.26 -2.42
CA VAL A 105 5.38 -23.64 -1.51
C VAL A 105 5.72 -22.50 -0.55
N MET A 106 5.71 -21.25 -1.03
CA MET A 106 5.85 -20.06 -0.18
C MET A 106 4.76 -20.03 0.89
N ASN A 107 3.51 -20.31 0.53
CA ASN A 107 2.40 -20.38 1.49
C ASN A 107 2.60 -21.49 2.52
N VAL A 108 2.94 -22.71 2.07
CA VAL A 108 3.22 -23.85 2.99
C VAL A 108 4.34 -23.52 3.97
N ILE A 109 5.45 -22.94 3.51
CA ILE A 109 6.57 -22.53 4.38
C ILE A 109 6.09 -21.50 5.43
N GLY A 110 5.25 -20.55 5.02
CA GLY A 110 4.67 -19.57 5.94
C GLY A 110 3.77 -20.22 7.00
N MET A 111 2.88 -21.12 6.58
CA MET A 111 1.94 -21.83 7.47
C MET A 111 2.66 -22.68 8.53
N GLU A 112 3.76 -23.35 8.17
CA GLU A 112 4.56 -24.14 9.11
C GLU A 112 5.10 -23.35 10.31
N VAL A 113 5.21 -22.02 10.18
CA VAL A 113 5.59 -21.14 11.30
C VAL A 113 4.46 -21.08 12.31
N SER A 114 3.25 -20.79 11.86
CA SER A 114 2.06 -20.66 12.71
C SER A 114 1.56 -22.01 13.25
N GLU A 115 1.82 -23.12 12.55
CA GLU A 115 1.55 -24.47 13.05
C GLU A 115 2.43 -24.84 14.26
N LYS A 116 3.68 -24.33 14.30
CA LYS A 116 4.61 -24.57 15.41
C LYS A 116 4.36 -23.64 16.59
N ASP A 117 4.00 -22.40 16.32
CA ASP A 117 3.65 -21.40 17.31
C ASP A 117 2.57 -20.47 16.72
N SER A 118 1.34 -20.62 17.20
CA SER A 118 0.19 -19.87 16.71
C SER A 118 0.27 -18.36 16.95
N THR A 119 1.25 -17.89 17.73
CA THR A 119 1.51 -16.47 17.97
C THR A 119 2.47 -15.85 16.94
N LEU A 120 3.02 -16.68 16.04
CA LEU A 120 3.97 -16.26 15.01
C LEU A 120 3.34 -16.27 13.62
N THR A 121 3.84 -15.40 12.76
CA THR A 121 3.44 -15.31 11.36
C THR A 121 4.68 -15.48 10.47
N GLY A 122 4.64 -16.47 9.58
CA GLY A 122 5.67 -16.68 8.56
C GLY A 122 5.26 -16.04 7.24
N ILE A 123 6.13 -15.21 6.67
CA ILE A 123 5.95 -14.62 5.33
C ILE A 123 7.17 -14.92 4.50
N VAL A 124 6.98 -15.55 3.35
CA VAL A 124 8.06 -15.75 2.37
C VAL A 124 7.93 -14.70 1.28
N ASP A 125 9.01 -13.96 1.05
CA ASP A 125 9.09 -12.96 0.01
C ASP A 125 10.10 -13.37 -1.07
N ALA A 126 9.79 -13.04 -2.32
CA ALA A 126 10.68 -13.24 -3.45
C ALA A 126 11.59 -12.03 -3.64
N TYR A 127 12.90 -12.28 -3.69
CA TYR A 127 13.93 -11.30 -3.95
C TYR A 127 14.53 -11.49 -5.35
N TYR A 128 15.04 -10.41 -5.92
CA TYR A 128 15.69 -10.40 -7.24
C TYR A 128 14.84 -11.06 -8.33
N ALA A 129 13.56 -10.71 -8.42
CA ALA A 129 12.58 -11.28 -9.37
C ALA A 129 12.42 -12.82 -9.26
N GLY A 130 12.51 -13.36 -8.03
CA GLY A 130 12.33 -14.79 -7.76
C GLY A 130 13.57 -15.65 -7.97
N ASN A 131 14.76 -15.03 -7.91
CA ASN A 131 16.03 -15.76 -7.84
C ASN A 131 16.39 -16.14 -6.39
N GLU A 132 15.86 -15.42 -5.41
CA GLU A 132 16.00 -15.73 -3.99
C GLU A 132 14.66 -15.67 -3.29
N PHE A 133 14.51 -16.45 -2.21
CA PHE A 133 13.30 -16.50 -1.39
C PHE A 133 13.68 -16.50 0.08
N TRP A 134 13.14 -15.55 0.83
CA TRP A 134 13.47 -15.37 2.24
C TRP A 134 12.21 -15.45 3.09
N LEU A 135 12.22 -16.33 4.08
CA LEU A 135 11.21 -16.40 5.12
C LEU A 135 11.53 -15.35 6.18
N SER A 136 10.58 -14.46 6.45
CA SER A 136 10.57 -13.60 7.62
C SER A 136 9.58 -14.14 8.64
N VAL A 137 10.03 -14.31 9.88
CA VAL A 137 9.19 -14.72 11.00
C VAL A 137 8.89 -13.52 11.87
N TYR A 138 7.61 -13.28 12.05
CA TYR A 138 7.06 -12.11 12.71
C TYR A 138 6.25 -12.50 13.95
N ARG A 139 6.07 -11.52 14.83
CA ARG A 139 5.07 -11.54 15.89
C ARG A 139 4.24 -10.26 15.82
N ASP A 140 2.92 -10.44 15.81
CA ASP A 140 1.96 -9.34 15.67
C ASP A 140 1.29 -9.06 17.00
N PHE A 141 1.07 -7.79 17.31
CA PHE A 141 0.27 -7.31 18.43
C PHE A 141 -0.94 -6.56 17.90
N ASN A 142 -2.15 -7.04 18.23
CA ASN A 142 -3.41 -6.56 17.65
C ASN A 142 -4.16 -5.56 18.54
N ASP A 143 -3.67 -5.27 19.75
CA ASP A 143 -4.18 -4.20 20.60
C ASP A 143 -3.23 -3.00 20.53
N VAL A 144 -3.50 -2.08 19.60
CA VAL A 144 -2.71 -0.88 19.37
C VAL A 144 -3.60 0.33 19.57
N ARG A 145 -3.23 1.20 20.52
CA ARG A 145 -4.08 2.32 20.95
C ARG A 145 -3.48 3.66 20.57
N LEU A 146 -4.33 4.60 20.14
CA LEU A 146 -3.92 5.97 19.82
C LEU A 146 -3.67 6.72 21.14
N VAL A 147 -2.51 7.34 21.25
CA VAL A 147 -2.06 8.08 22.43
C VAL A 147 -2.02 9.58 22.15
N PHE A 148 -1.50 9.95 20.99
CA PHE A 148 -1.35 11.36 20.60
C PHE A 148 -1.42 11.53 19.09
N ALA A 149 -2.12 12.58 18.66
CA ALA A 149 -2.03 13.10 17.29
C ALA A 149 -2.04 14.63 17.34
N PRO A 150 -1.10 15.33 16.68
CA PRO A 150 -1.22 16.76 16.49
C PRO A 150 -2.43 17.08 15.59
N PRO A 151 -2.97 18.31 15.65
CA PRO A 151 -3.99 18.74 14.68
C PRO A 151 -3.44 18.64 13.25
N SER A 152 -4.29 18.39 12.26
CA SER A 152 -3.87 18.28 10.84
C SER A 152 -3.18 19.54 10.32
N SER A 153 -3.45 20.70 10.92
CA SER A 153 -2.72 21.93 10.62
C SER A 153 -1.22 21.84 10.93
N VAL A 154 -0.80 20.91 11.80
CA VAL A 154 0.61 20.59 12.11
C VAL A 154 1.00 19.28 11.45
N GLY A 155 0.25 18.20 11.72
CA GLY A 155 0.52 16.84 11.23
C GLY A 155 0.53 16.72 9.72
N LYS A 156 -0.14 17.65 9.04
CA LYS A 156 -0.27 17.71 7.58
C LYS A 156 -0.21 19.16 7.06
N PHE A 157 0.60 20.01 7.70
CA PHE A 157 0.83 21.38 7.22
C PHE A 157 1.22 21.42 5.74
N GLY A 158 0.65 22.37 4.99
CA GLY A 158 0.81 22.50 3.54
C GLY A 158 -0.02 21.51 2.71
N TRP A 159 -0.60 20.50 3.36
CA TRP A 159 -1.46 19.48 2.77
C TRP A 159 -0.91 18.96 1.45
N ASP A 160 -1.73 19.11 0.42
CA ASP A 160 -1.51 18.69 -0.92
C ASP A 160 -0.41 19.52 -1.58
N THR A 161 -0.40 20.84 -1.40
CA THR A 161 0.56 21.75 -2.05
C THR A 161 2.01 21.39 -1.73
N ASP A 162 2.26 21.03 -0.47
CA ASP A 162 3.62 20.72 0.01
C ASP A 162 3.95 19.23 -0.06
N ASN A 163 3.00 18.36 -0.41
CA ASN A 163 3.26 16.93 -0.53
C ASN A 163 4.27 16.67 -1.66
N TRP A 164 5.27 15.81 -1.38
CA TRP A 164 6.43 15.56 -2.26
C TRP A 164 7.34 16.78 -2.54
N MET A 165 7.25 17.86 -1.75
CA MET A 165 8.05 19.07 -1.92
C MET A 165 9.10 19.26 -0.80
N TRP A 166 10.19 19.95 -1.16
CA TRP A 166 11.16 20.56 -0.24
C TRP A 166 11.39 22.02 -0.68
N PRO A 167 11.48 23.02 0.22
CA PRO A 167 11.42 22.97 1.70
C PRO A 167 10.12 22.41 2.27
N ARG A 168 10.16 21.86 3.48
CA ARG A 168 8.99 21.26 4.15
C ARG A 168 8.92 21.67 5.63
N HIS A 169 7.70 21.94 6.10
CA HIS A 169 7.43 22.45 7.45
C HIS A 169 6.34 21.64 8.18
N THR A 170 6.19 20.37 7.84
CA THR A 170 5.15 19.49 8.39
C THR A 170 5.66 18.75 9.63
N GLY A 171 4.91 18.85 10.75
CA GLY A 171 5.15 18.07 11.96
C GLY A 171 4.49 16.69 11.89
N ASP A 172 4.89 15.88 10.92
CA ASP A 172 4.23 14.62 10.55
C ASP A 172 4.55 13.48 11.53
N PHE A 173 3.90 13.48 12.69
CA PHE A 173 4.03 12.40 13.68
C PHE A 173 2.72 12.12 14.41
N SER A 174 2.55 10.88 14.87
CA SER A 174 1.53 10.45 15.81
C SER A 174 2.11 9.38 16.73
N VAL A 175 1.48 9.18 17.88
CA VAL A 175 1.94 8.25 18.91
C VAL A 175 0.87 7.24 19.21
N PHE A 176 1.28 5.98 19.23
CA PHE A 176 0.47 4.84 19.62
C PHE A 176 1.13 4.09 20.77
N ARG A 177 0.39 3.18 21.41
CA ARG A 177 0.93 2.23 22.37
C ARG A 177 0.50 0.81 22.02
N ILE A 178 1.44 -0.12 22.14
CA ILE A 178 1.18 -1.54 22.01
C ILE A 178 0.70 -2.07 23.37
N TYR A 179 -0.38 -2.83 23.36
CA TYR A 179 -0.90 -3.55 24.51
C TYR A 179 -0.74 -5.06 24.33
N ALA A 180 -0.61 -5.75 25.44
CA ALA A 180 -0.36 -7.18 25.53
C ALA A 180 -1.19 -7.82 26.64
N ASN A 181 -1.26 -9.15 26.62
CA ASN A 181 -1.79 -9.90 27.74
C ASN A 181 -0.88 -9.77 28.98
N LYS A 182 -1.32 -10.26 30.14
CA LYS A 182 -0.58 -10.18 31.42
C LYS A 182 0.77 -10.90 31.40
N GLN A 183 1.03 -11.74 30.41
CA GLN A 183 2.30 -12.44 30.19
C GLN A 183 3.18 -11.74 29.15
N ASN A 184 2.85 -10.49 28.79
CA ASN A 184 3.55 -9.68 27.78
C ASN A 184 3.52 -10.29 26.37
N GLY A 185 2.55 -11.18 26.11
CA GLY A 185 2.33 -11.80 24.80
C GLY A 185 1.24 -11.10 23.99
N PRO A 186 1.17 -11.37 22.67
CA PRO A 186 0.10 -10.88 21.82
C PRO A 186 -1.29 -11.21 22.36
N ALA A 187 -2.22 -10.28 22.18
CA ALA A 187 -3.62 -10.48 22.46
C ALA A 187 -4.46 -9.59 21.54
N ASP A 188 -5.68 -10.02 21.25
CA ASP A 188 -6.71 -9.13 20.73
C ASP A 188 -7.11 -8.11 21.81
N TYR A 189 -7.79 -7.05 21.40
CA TYR A 189 -8.23 -6.00 22.33
C TYR A 189 -8.97 -6.56 23.54
N SER A 190 -8.55 -6.11 24.72
CA SER A 190 -9.25 -6.34 25.98
C SER A 190 -9.02 -5.14 26.91
N PRO A 191 -10.05 -4.71 27.68
CA PRO A 191 -9.85 -3.69 28.71
C PRO A 191 -8.83 -4.12 29.79
N GLU A 192 -8.59 -5.43 29.93
CA GLU A 192 -7.64 -6.00 30.90
C GLU A 192 -6.21 -6.12 30.37
N ASN A 193 -5.97 -5.81 29.09
CA ASN A 193 -4.64 -5.79 28.53
C ASN A 193 -3.80 -4.68 29.17
N VAL A 194 -2.50 -4.90 29.27
CA VAL A 194 -1.53 -3.98 29.86
C VAL A 194 -0.54 -3.49 28.81
N PRO A 195 0.14 -2.36 29.02
CA PRO A 195 1.21 -1.91 28.13
C PRO A 195 2.24 -3.01 27.84
N TYR A 196 2.62 -3.17 26.58
CA TYR A 196 3.65 -4.10 26.16
C TYR A 196 5.04 -3.63 26.59
N HIS A 197 5.83 -4.53 27.15
CA HIS A 197 7.23 -4.31 27.51
C HIS A 197 8.15 -4.87 26.42
N PRO A 198 8.78 -4.03 25.58
CA PRO A 198 9.63 -4.47 24.48
C PRO A 198 10.99 -4.98 24.96
N GLU A 199 11.61 -5.86 24.18
CA GLU A 199 12.98 -6.34 24.45
C GLU A 199 14.05 -5.27 24.20
N TYR A 200 13.73 -4.23 23.42
CA TYR A 200 14.61 -3.11 23.11
C TYR A 200 13.81 -1.83 22.92
N VAL A 201 14.35 -0.71 23.39
CA VAL A 201 13.79 0.62 23.22
C VAL A 201 14.79 1.48 22.46
N ALA A 202 14.35 2.15 21.40
CA ALA A 202 15.19 3.09 20.68
C ALA A 202 15.46 4.34 21.54
N PRO A 203 16.72 4.71 21.80
CA PRO A 203 17.03 5.92 22.54
C PRO A 203 16.65 7.15 21.72
N ILE A 204 16.05 8.14 22.37
CA ILE A 204 15.76 9.46 21.78
C ILE A 204 16.88 10.41 22.16
N SER A 205 17.52 11.04 21.16
CA SER A 205 18.46 12.15 21.37
C SER A 205 17.77 13.49 21.15
N LEU A 206 18.02 14.43 22.05
CA LEU A 206 17.59 15.83 21.94
C LEU A 206 18.75 16.77 21.58
N ASP A 207 19.91 16.22 21.21
CA ASP A 207 21.14 16.98 20.95
C ASP A 207 21.06 17.81 19.66
N GLY A 208 20.05 17.55 18.83
CA GLY A 208 19.87 18.16 17.52
C GLY A 208 20.77 17.55 16.44
N TYR A 209 20.78 18.17 15.27
CA TYR A 209 21.59 17.75 14.11
C TYR A 209 22.03 18.97 13.30
N LYS A 210 23.02 18.77 12.43
CA LYS A 210 23.54 19.80 11.51
C LYS A 210 23.79 19.19 10.15
N GLU A 211 23.99 20.05 9.16
CA GLU A 211 24.38 19.61 7.82
C GLU A 211 25.63 18.71 7.87
N GLY A 212 25.59 17.59 7.15
CA GLY A 212 26.66 16.59 7.14
C GLY A 212 26.65 15.60 8.31
N SER A 213 25.74 15.71 9.28
CA SER A 213 25.55 14.67 10.30
C SER A 213 25.19 13.32 9.66
N PHE A 214 25.74 12.23 10.21
CA PHE A 214 25.37 10.88 9.79
C PHE A 214 23.89 10.62 10.05
N CYS A 215 23.20 10.04 9.07
CA CYS A 215 21.81 9.61 9.18
C CYS A 215 21.65 8.21 8.60
N MET A 216 20.85 7.39 9.27
CA MET A 216 20.45 6.06 8.82
C MET A 216 18.96 5.88 9.07
N THR A 217 18.26 5.30 8.10
CA THR A 217 16.86 4.92 8.23
C THR A 217 16.73 3.41 8.13
N LEU A 218 15.93 2.83 9.03
CA LEU A 218 15.53 1.44 9.02
C LEU A 218 14.01 1.40 8.95
N GLY A 219 13.46 0.47 8.18
CA GLY A 219 12.02 0.36 8.01
C GLY A 219 11.65 -0.70 6.98
N TYR A 220 10.39 -0.66 6.56
CA TYR A 220 9.76 -1.65 5.69
C TYR A 220 9.41 -0.98 4.35
N PRO A 221 10.36 -0.81 3.42
CA PRO A 221 10.07 -0.25 2.12
C PRO A 221 9.13 -1.19 1.35
N GLY A 222 8.04 -0.66 0.80
CA GLY A 222 7.02 -1.46 0.11
C GLY A 222 7.52 -2.07 -1.21
N SER A 223 7.85 -1.23 -2.21
CA SER A 223 8.31 -1.72 -3.51
C SER A 223 9.30 -0.78 -4.18
N THR A 224 10.16 -1.33 -5.04
CA THR A 224 11.04 -0.56 -5.92
C THR A 224 11.19 -1.27 -7.26
N GLU A 225 11.31 -0.49 -8.33
CA GLU A 225 11.42 -1.00 -9.70
C GLU A 225 12.84 -0.79 -10.27
N ARG A 226 13.88 -0.94 -9.43
CA ARG A 226 15.28 -0.65 -9.81
C ARG A 226 15.76 -1.46 -11.02
N TYR A 227 15.28 -2.69 -11.17
CA TYR A 227 15.64 -3.57 -12.27
C TYR A 227 14.72 -3.46 -13.50
N LEU A 228 13.63 -2.68 -13.43
CA LEU A 228 12.71 -2.48 -14.55
C LEU A 228 13.43 -1.95 -15.79
N SER A 229 13.20 -2.59 -16.94
CA SER A 229 13.84 -2.25 -18.21
C SER A 229 13.42 -0.88 -18.74
N SER A 230 14.14 -0.32 -19.71
CA SER A 230 13.73 0.93 -20.36
C SER A 230 12.32 0.84 -20.94
N TYR A 231 11.99 -0.32 -21.52
CA TYR A 231 10.65 -0.62 -22.05
C TYR A 231 9.58 -0.61 -20.96
N GLY A 232 9.89 -1.18 -19.79
CA GLY A 232 8.99 -1.16 -18.63
C GLY A 232 8.81 0.22 -18.03
N ILE A 233 9.87 1.02 -17.95
CA ILE A 233 9.78 2.42 -17.51
C ILE A 233 8.87 3.21 -18.46
N GLU A 234 9.02 3.04 -19.77
CA GLU A 234 8.14 3.68 -20.76
C GLU A 234 6.67 3.26 -20.64
N GLU A 235 6.41 1.96 -20.46
CA GLU A 235 5.05 1.45 -20.25
C GLU A 235 4.44 2.00 -18.95
N MET A 236 5.20 2.02 -17.85
CA MET A 236 4.74 2.59 -16.58
C MET A 236 4.39 4.07 -16.72
N MET A 237 5.28 4.86 -17.32
CA MET A 237 5.08 6.30 -17.49
C MET A 237 3.82 6.62 -18.31
N ASN A 238 3.64 5.91 -19.42
CA ASN A 238 2.62 6.21 -20.42
C ASN A 238 1.33 5.38 -20.23
N GLY A 239 1.35 4.36 -19.39
CA GLY A 239 0.22 3.53 -19.00
C GLY A 239 -0.23 3.89 -17.59
N ILE A 240 0.28 3.15 -16.61
CA ILE A 240 -0.13 3.21 -15.19
C ILE A 240 -0.13 4.64 -14.66
N ASN A 241 1.01 5.34 -14.73
CA ASN A 241 1.13 6.67 -14.15
C ASN A 241 0.20 7.66 -14.85
N GLN A 242 0.08 7.60 -16.19
CA GLN A 242 -0.79 8.51 -16.92
C GLN A 242 -2.27 8.26 -16.64
N ALA A 243 -2.69 6.99 -16.54
CA ALA A 243 -4.06 6.63 -16.16
C ALA A 243 -4.40 7.15 -14.75
N MET A 244 -3.51 6.96 -13.78
CA MET A 244 -3.69 7.52 -12.42
C MET A 244 -3.81 9.04 -12.44
N ILE A 245 -2.95 9.73 -13.21
CA ILE A 245 -2.97 11.20 -13.31
C ILE A 245 -4.31 11.71 -13.86
N ASP A 246 -4.75 11.13 -14.96
CA ASP A 246 -5.95 11.56 -15.67
C ASP A 246 -7.20 11.27 -14.83
N VAL A 247 -7.37 10.01 -14.42
CA VAL A 247 -8.60 9.51 -13.82
C VAL A 247 -8.77 10.02 -12.39
N ARG A 248 -7.71 9.97 -11.56
CA ARG A 248 -7.82 10.46 -10.18
C ARG A 248 -8.03 11.97 -10.12
N GLY A 249 -7.48 12.73 -11.08
CA GLY A 249 -7.72 14.17 -11.16
C GLY A 249 -9.21 14.51 -11.30
N VAL A 250 -9.94 13.77 -12.14
CA VAL A 250 -11.40 13.93 -12.31
C VAL A 250 -12.15 13.57 -11.03
N LYS A 251 -11.86 12.40 -10.44
CA LYS A 251 -12.53 11.93 -9.23
C LYS A 251 -12.28 12.85 -8.02
N GLN A 252 -11.04 13.27 -7.83
CA GLN A 252 -10.66 14.17 -6.73
C GLN A 252 -11.32 15.53 -6.84
N ALA A 253 -11.55 16.06 -8.05
CA ALA A 253 -12.25 17.33 -8.21
C ALA A 253 -13.69 17.27 -7.66
N ILE A 254 -14.40 16.15 -7.90
CA ILE A 254 -15.74 15.91 -7.37
C ILE A 254 -15.68 15.80 -5.83
N TRP A 255 -14.84 14.91 -5.31
CA TRP A 255 -14.69 14.72 -3.86
C TRP A 255 -14.32 16.01 -3.14
N LYS A 256 -13.34 16.77 -3.67
CA LYS A 256 -12.88 18.01 -3.04
C LYS A 256 -13.98 19.05 -2.95
N ARG A 257 -14.78 19.21 -4.02
CA ARG A 257 -15.93 20.13 -4.03
C ARG A 257 -16.90 19.80 -2.91
N GLU A 258 -17.26 18.53 -2.75
CA GLU A 258 -18.20 18.08 -1.72
C GLU A 258 -17.63 18.20 -0.31
N MET A 259 -16.35 17.85 -0.13
CA MET A 259 -15.65 18.02 1.14
C MET A 259 -15.54 19.49 1.57
N ASP A 260 -15.43 20.43 0.63
CA ASP A 260 -15.37 21.86 0.94
C ASP A 260 -16.74 22.43 1.35
N LEU A 261 -17.82 21.82 0.87
CA LEU A 261 -19.19 22.25 1.16
C LEU A 261 -19.74 21.63 2.45
N HIS A 262 -19.33 20.40 2.79
CA HIS A 262 -19.98 19.57 3.79
C HIS A 262 -18.95 19.01 4.82
N PRO A 263 -18.97 19.47 6.09
CA PRO A 263 -18.02 19.03 7.11
C PRO A 263 -18.06 17.53 7.43
N ASP A 264 -19.24 16.92 7.38
CA ASP A 264 -19.44 15.48 7.55
C ASP A 264 -18.78 14.69 6.40
N ILE A 265 -18.95 15.16 5.16
CA ILE A 265 -18.28 14.58 3.99
C ILE A 265 -16.77 14.77 4.08
N ARG A 266 -16.28 15.94 4.53
CA ARG A 266 -14.85 16.17 4.75
C ARG A 266 -14.26 15.10 5.66
N ILE A 267 -14.88 14.79 6.80
CA ILE A 267 -14.41 13.76 7.74
C ILE A 267 -14.52 12.37 7.10
N LYS A 268 -15.66 12.06 6.49
CA LYS A 268 -15.95 10.75 5.88
C LYS A 268 -15.03 10.40 4.71
N TYR A 269 -14.66 11.40 3.89
CA TYR A 269 -13.83 11.24 2.70
C TYR A 269 -12.36 11.59 2.92
N ALA A 270 -11.97 12.09 4.10
CA ALA A 270 -10.60 12.55 4.37
C ALA A 270 -9.53 11.50 4.01
N SER A 271 -9.68 10.27 4.52
CA SER A 271 -8.70 9.20 4.28
C SER A 271 -8.65 8.79 2.80
N LYS A 272 -9.83 8.66 2.15
CA LYS A 272 -9.96 8.26 0.74
C LYS A 272 -9.34 9.29 -0.20
N TYR A 273 -9.61 10.57 0.06
CA TYR A 273 -9.05 11.67 -0.70
C TYR A 273 -7.54 11.74 -0.55
N ASP A 274 -7.03 11.58 0.68
CA ASP A 274 -5.59 11.64 0.96
C ASP A 274 -4.81 10.53 0.25
N GLU A 275 -5.26 9.29 0.37
CA GLU A 275 -4.65 8.15 -0.30
C GLU A 275 -4.65 8.38 -1.83
N SER A 276 -5.77 8.85 -2.38
CA SER A 276 -5.87 9.15 -3.80
C SER A 276 -4.89 10.24 -4.22
N SER A 277 -4.83 11.36 -3.49
CA SER A 277 -3.99 12.52 -3.79
C SER A 277 -2.51 12.19 -3.67
N ASN A 278 -2.12 11.37 -2.69
CA ASN A 278 -0.74 10.97 -2.48
C ASN A 278 -0.15 10.26 -3.70
N TYR A 279 -0.81 9.20 -4.18
CA TYR A 279 -0.36 8.46 -5.36
C TYR A 279 -0.55 9.24 -6.66
N TRP A 280 -1.59 10.08 -6.76
CA TRP A 280 -1.77 10.98 -7.89
C TRP A 280 -0.57 11.91 -8.07
N LYS A 281 -0.12 12.56 -6.98
CA LYS A 281 1.08 13.40 -6.99
C LYS A 281 2.37 12.64 -7.18
N ASN A 282 2.47 11.46 -6.58
CA ASN A 282 3.62 10.58 -6.78
C ASN A 282 3.79 10.26 -8.27
N SER A 283 2.72 9.88 -8.98
CA SER A 283 2.74 9.61 -10.42
C SER A 283 3.16 10.83 -11.25
N ILE A 284 2.67 12.02 -10.92
CA ILE A 284 3.11 13.29 -11.57
C ILE A 284 4.60 13.51 -11.32
N GLY A 285 5.03 13.42 -10.06
CA GLY A 285 6.40 13.64 -9.62
C GLY A 285 7.37 12.66 -10.26
N MET A 286 7.01 11.38 -10.29
CA MET A 286 7.79 10.30 -10.90
C MET A 286 7.98 10.55 -12.40
N ASN A 287 6.91 10.85 -13.14
CA ASN A 287 7.01 11.14 -14.57
C ASN A 287 7.85 12.41 -14.85
N LYS A 288 7.77 13.44 -13.99
CA LYS A 288 8.65 14.62 -14.09
C LYS A 288 10.11 14.27 -13.79
N ALA A 289 10.36 13.52 -12.73
CA ALA A 289 11.70 13.12 -12.30
C ALA A 289 12.40 12.22 -13.33
N ILE A 290 11.68 11.25 -13.92
CA ILE A 290 12.22 10.39 -14.98
C ILE A 290 12.74 11.23 -16.15
N ARG A 291 11.96 12.22 -16.60
CA ARG A 291 12.36 13.13 -17.68
C ARG A 291 13.51 14.04 -17.28
N HIS A 292 13.42 14.68 -16.11
CA HIS A 292 14.41 15.66 -15.66
C HIS A 292 15.78 15.02 -15.37
N LEU A 293 15.79 13.88 -14.70
CA LEU A 293 17.02 13.17 -14.30
C LEU A 293 17.56 12.24 -15.40
N LYS A 294 16.90 12.21 -16.57
CA LYS A 294 17.22 11.34 -17.71
C LYS A 294 17.33 9.87 -17.32
N VAL A 295 16.37 9.38 -16.54
CA VAL A 295 16.40 8.02 -15.97
C VAL A 295 16.31 6.98 -17.08
N LEU A 296 15.50 7.23 -18.10
CA LEU A 296 15.32 6.32 -19.23
C LEU A 296 16.62 6.17 -20.04
N GLU A 297 17.32 7.28 -20.29
CA GLU A 297 18.60 7.31 -20.99
C GLU A 297 19.69 6.59 -20.19
N LYS A 298 19.76 6.83 -18.88
CA LYS A 298 20.66 6.10 -17.98
C LYS A 298 20.38 4.60 -18.00
N LYS A 299 19.10 4.21 -18.00
CA LYS A 299 18.70 2.80 -18.07
C LYS A 299 19.12 2.16 -19.38
N ARG A 300 18.85 2.81 -20.52
CA ARG A 300 19.26 2.34 -21.85
C ARG A 300 20.79 2.20 -21.96
N ALA A 301 21.55 3.12 -21.37
CA ALA A 301 23.01 3.01 -21.32
C ALA A 301 23.49 1.80 -20.50
N ALA A 302 22.88 1.55 -19.33
CA ALA A 302 23.17 0.36 -18.53
C ALA A 302 22.80 -0.94 -19.26
N GLU A 303 21.69 -0.94 -20.00
CA GLU A 303 21.25 -2.08 -20.81
C GLU A 303 22.17 -2.33 -22.01
N ALA A 304 22.72 -1.29 -22.63
CA ALA A 304 23.74 -1.43 -23.66
C ALA A 304 25.02 -2.06 -23.09
N ALA A 305 25.50 -1.60 -21.94
CA ALA A 305 26.65 -2.20 -21.27
C ALA A 305 26.40 -3.67 -20.88
N LEU A 306 25.19 -4.00 -20.41
CA LEU A 306 24.81 -5.40 -20.13
C LEU A 306 24.78 -6.24 -21.42
N ARG A 307 24.31 -5.68 -22.54
CA ARG A 307 24.33 -6.38 -23.84
C ARG A 307 25.75 -6.69 -24.29
N ASP A 308 26.67 -5.74 -24.17
CA ASP A 308 28.08 -5.93 -24.53
C ASP A 308 28.74 -6.96 -23.61
N TRP A 309 28.40 -6.95 -22.32
CA TRP A 309 28.82 -7.96 -21.36
C TRP A 309 28.30 -9.36 -21.76
N ILE A 310 27.01 -9.51 -22.07
CA ILE A 310 26.44 -10.78 -22.55
C ILE A 310 27.15 -11.27 -23.81
N GLN A 311 27.46 -10.39 -24.76
CA GLN A 311 28.12 -10.76 -26.01
C GLN A 311 29.56 -11.24 -25.80
N SER A 312 30.27 -10.70 -24.81
CA SER A 312 31.65 -11.06 -24.48
C SER A 312 31.77 -12.32 -23.60
N HIS A 313 30.66 -12.88 -23.10
CA HIS A 313 30.64 -14.06 -22.24
C HIS A 313 29.88 -15.22 -22.90
N PRO A 314 30.56 -16.17 -23.57
CA PRO A 314 29.91 -17.20 -24.39
C PRO A 314 28.82 -18.02 -23.68
N GLU A 315 29.05 -18.42 -22.43
CA GLU A 315 28.08 -19.19 -21.62
C GLU A 315 26.80 -18.40 -21.32
N GLU A 316 26.92 -17.10 -21.07
CA GLU A 316 25.76 -16.22 -20.82
C GLU A 316 25.09 -15.80 -22.11
N ARG A 317 25.86 -15.64 -23.19
CA ARG A 317 25.34 -15.37 -24.53
C ARG A 317 24.35 -16.45 -24.95
N GLU A 318 24.67 -17.72 -24.76
CA GLU A 318 23.77 -18.82 -25.12
C GLU A 318 22.41 -18.72 -24.39
N LYS A 319 22.43 -18.34 -23.11
CA LYS A 319 21.23 -18.19 -22.27
C LYS A 319 20.42 -16.92 -22.57
N LEU A 320 21.10 -15.80 -22.81
CA LEU A 320 20.51 -14.46 -22.76
C LEU A 320 20.46 -13.72 -24.10
N ILE A 321 20.89 -14.34 -25.22
CA ILE A 321 20.94 -13.67 -26.54
C ILE A 321 19.60 -13.05 -26.97
N ARG A 322 18.47 -13.63 -26.53
CA ARG A 322 17.12 -13.15 -26.86
C ARG A 322 16.55 -12.15 -25.85
N LEU A 323 17.20 -11.91 -24.72
CA LEU A 323 16.65 -11.15 -23.59
C LEU A 323 16.06 -9.81 -24.03
N PHE A 324 16.85 -8.95 -24.68
CA PHE A 324 16.41 -7.62 -25.08
C PHE A 324 15.37 -7.64 -26.20
N SER A 325 15.52 -8.50 -27.21
CA SER A 325 14.53 -8.65 -28.29
C SER A 325 13.19 -9.17 -27.75
N SER A 326 13.22 -10.06 -26.77
CA SER A 326 12.02 -10.57 -26.11
C SER A 326 11.37 -9.50 -25.25
N LEU A 327 12.14 -8.70 -24.50
CA LEU A 327 11.59 -7.57 -23.75
C LEU A 327 10.88 -6.59 -24.69
N GLU A 328 11.59 -6.10 -25.71
CA GLU A 328 11.04 -5.17 -26.69
C GLU A 328 9.73 -5.68 -27.31
N LEU A 329 9.74 -6.90 -27.84
CA LEU A 329 8.58 -7.51 -28.47
C LEU A 329 7.40 -7.63 -27.50
N ASN A 330 7.63 -8.12 -26.28
CA ASN A 330 6.56 -8.34 -25.30
C ASN A 330 5.94 -7.02 -24.82
N TYR A 331 6.77 -6.00 -24.55
CA TYR A 331 6.26 -4.68 -24.16
C TYR A 331 5.49 -4.02 -25.31
N ASN A 332 6.00 -4.09 -26.54
CA ASN A 332 5.31 -3.53 -27.71
C ASN A 332 3.95 -4.21 -27.95
N ASN A 333 3.88 -5.54 -27.85
CA ASN A 333 2.66 -6.31 -28.10
C ASN A 333 1.55 -6.03 -27.08
N ARG A 334 1.91 -5.71 -25.83
CA ARG A 334 0.94 -5.49 -24.76
C ARG A 334 0.63 -4.01 -24.49
N ARG A 335 1.39 -3.08 -25.06
CA ARG A 335 1.35 -1.64 -24.73
C ARG A 335 -0.07 -1.05 -24.70
N GLU A 336 -0.81 -1.20 -25.79
CA GLU A 336 -2.16 -0.61 -25.90
C GLU A 336 -3.17 -1.29 -24.97
N THR A 337 -3.07 -2.62 -24.84
CA THR A 337 -3.95 -3.41 -23.96
C THR A 337 -3.69 -3.09 -22.49
N ASN A 338 -2.42 -3.01 -22.07
CA ASN A 338 -2.06 -2.66 -20.70
C ASN A 338 -2.41 -1.21 -20.36
N ARG A 339 -2.27 -0.29 -21.32
CA ARG A 339 -2.76 1.08 -21.16
C ARG A 339 -4.27 1.10 -20.92
N ALA A 340 -5.06 0.42 -21.76
CA ALA A 340 -6.50 0.33 -21.59
C ALA A 340 -6.87 -0.31 -20.23
N LEU A 341 -6.17 -1.37 -19.82
CA LEU A 341 -6.35 -2.01 -18.53
C LEU A 341 -6.03 -1.08 -17.35
N ALA A 342 -4.99 -0.24 -17.46
CA ALA A 342 -4.65 0.75 -16.43
C ALA A 342 -5.77 1.80 -16.26
N TYR A 343 -6.31 2.33 -17.38
CA TYR A 343 -7.47 3.22 -17.31
C TYR A 343 -8.71 2.49 -16.78
N PHE A 344 -8.93 1.22 -17.14
CA PHE A 344 -10.06 0.44 -16.63
C PHE A 344 -9.96 0.25 -15.11
N GLY A 345 -8.77 -0.12 -14.63
CA GLY A 345 -8.49 -0.27 -13.21
C GLY A 345 -8.76 1.02 -12.43
N GLU A 346 -8.22 2.15 -12.89
CA GLU A 346 -8.43 3.43 -12.22
C GLU A 346 -9.88 3.94 -12.31
N SER A 347 -10.57 3.70 -13.44
CA SER A 347 -11.94 4.19 -13.65
C SER A 347 -13.01 3.34 -12.98
N PHE A 348 -12.81 2.03 -12.79
CA PHE A 348 -13.86 1.14 -12.29
C PHE A 348 -13.45 0.39 -11.03
N ILE A 349 -12.26 -0.21 -11.00
CA ILE A 349 -11.80 -0.98 -9.83
C ILE A 349 -11.45 -0.04 -8.67
N ASN A 350 -10.79 1.08 -8.95
CA ASN A 350 -10.41 2.10 -7.98
C ASN A 350 -11.29 3.36 -8.07
N GLY A 351 -12.36 3.32 -8.86
CA GLY A 351 -13.20 4.46 -9.17
C GLY A 351 -14.40 4.55 -8.23
N PRO A 352 -15.62 4.18 -8.68
CA PRO A 352 -16.83 4.19 -7.86
C PRO A 352 -16.79 3.15 -6.76
N GLU A 353 -17.27 3.54 -5.59
CA GLU A 353 -17.40 2.68 -4.41
C GLU A 353 -18.48 1.62 -4.63
N LEU A 354 -19.56 1.91 -5.36
CA LEU A 354 -20.57 0.91 -5.74
C LEU A 354 -19.97 -0.27 -6.52
N VAL A 355 -19.04 0.00 -7.45
CA VAL A 355 -18.38 -1.06 -8.22
C VAL A 355 -17.46 -1.88 -7.31
N GLN A 356 -16.72 -1.22 -6.42
CA GLN A 356 -15.88 -1.90 -5.43
C GLN A 356 -16.69 -2.81 -4.51
N LEU A 357 -17.81 -2.32 -3.98
CA LEU A 357 -18.71 -3.10 -3.13
C LEU A 357 -19.30 -4.29 -3.88
N ALA A 358 -19.74 -4.09 -5.12
CA ALA A 358 -20.26 -5.19 -5.95
C ALA A 358 -19.20 -6.27 -6.20
N LEU A 359 -17.95 -5.87 -6.50
CA LEU A 359 -16.84 -6.80 -6.67
C LEU A 359 -16.47 -7.52 -5.38
N GLU A 360 -16.52 -6.84 -4.23
CA GLU A 360 -16.26 -7.45 -2.92
C GLU A 360 -17.33 -8.50 -2.57
N ILE A 361 -18.61 -8.23 -2.86
CA ILE A 361 -19.71 -9.18 -2.70
C ILE A 361 -19.56 -10.37 -3.65
N LEU A 362 -19.25 -10.13 -4.92
CA LEU A 362 -19.09 -11.20 -5.92
C LEU A 362 -17.94 -12.15 -5.59
N ASN A 363 -16.88 -11.65 -4.95
CA ASN A 363 -15.72 -12.44 -4.53
C ASN A 363 -15.79 -12.86 -3.06
N PHE A 364 -16.95 -12.69 -2.41
CA PHE A 364 -17.10 -13.02 -1.00
C PHE A 364 -17.12 -14.55 -0.82
N ASP A 365 -16.18 -15.07 -0.04
CA ASP A 365 -16.13 -16.48 0.32
C ASP A 365 -17.04 -16.75 1.53
N PHE A 366 -18.25 -17.22 1.25
CA PHE A 366 -19.24 -17.58 2.26
C PHE A 366 -18.95 -18.92 2.96
N GLU A 367 -18.01 -19.72 2.44
CA GLU A 367 -17.65 -21.04 2.96
C GLU A 367 -16.44 -21.00 3.91
N ALA A 368 -15.87 -19.81 4.13
CA ALA A 368 -14.79 -19.62 5.09
C ALA A 368 -15.24 -19.84 6.55
N GLU A 369 -14.27 -19.87 7.47
CA GLU A 369 -14.54 -19.98 8.91
C GLU A 369 -15.53 -18.89 9.38
N GLU A 370 -16.54 -19.27 10.18
CA GLU A 370 -17.65 -18.39 10.60
C GLU A 370 -17.16 -17.04 11.15
N LYS A 371 -16.14 -17.06 12.02
CA LYS A 371 -15.55 -15.84 12.59
C LYS A 371 -15.01 -14.89 11.51
N LEU A 372 -14.38 -15.45 10.47
CA LEU A 372 -13.85 -14.69 9.34
C LEU A 372 -14.97 -14.13 8.46
N VAL A 373 -15.99 -14.94 8.18
CA VAL A 373 -17.19 -14.53 7.44
C VAL A 373 -17.86 -13.34 8.15
N VAL A 374 -18.16 -13.47 9.44
CA VAL A 374 -18.79 -12.40 10.23
C VAL A 374 -17.94 -11.13 10.22
N THR A 375 -16.62 -11.27 10.36
CA THR A 375 -15.69 -10.12 10.32
C THR A 375 -15.73 -9.42 8.96
N ARG A 376 -15.65 -10.17 7.86
CA ARG A 376 -15.70 -9.61 6.50
C ARG A 376 -17.06 -8.98 6.19
N MET A 377 -18.16 -9.58 6.65
CA MET A 377 -19.50 -9.00 6.49
C MET A 377 -19.64 -7.67 7.23
N LYS A 378 -19.13 -7.58 8.47
CA LYS A 378 -19.15 -6.31 9.23
C LYS A 378 -18.39 -5.21 8.49
N LYS A 379 -17.22 -5.51 7.92
CA LYS A 379 -16.45 -4.58 7.08
C LYS A 379 -17.23 -4.11 5.87
N LEU A 380 -17.88 -5.04 5.16
CA LEU A 380 -18.69 -4.71 4.00
C LEU A 380 -19.83 -3.74 4.37
N LEU A 381 -20.53 -4.03 5.48
CA LEU A 381 -21.61 -3.19 5.98
C LEU A 381 -21.09 -1.80 6.38
N GLU A 382 -19.95 -1.72 7.06
CA GLU A 382 -19.35 -0.44 7.42
C GLU A 382 -18.97 0.40 6.18
N LYS A 383 -18.41 -0.22 5.13
CA LYS A 383 -18.15 0.46 3.85
C LYS A 383 -19.44 0.95 3.21
N TYR A 384 -20.49 0.12 3.23
CA TYR A 384 -21.79 0.48 2.67
C TYR A 384 -22.44 1.63 3.43
N ASP A 385 -22.42 1.63 4.76
CA ASP A 385 -22.88 2.74 5.61
C ASP A 385 -22.06 4.02 5.33
N ASN A 386 -20.77 3.81 5.00
CA ASN A 386 -19.87 4.90 4.63
C ASN A 386 -19.98 5.38 3.18
N LEU A 387 -20.82 4.78 2.35
CA LEU A 387 -21.08 5.24 0.98
C LEU A 387 -21.91 6.54 1.00
N ASN A 388 -21.54 7.53 0.18
CA ASN A 388 -22.47 8.59 -0.21
C ASN A 388 -22.90 8.34 -1.66
N LEU A 389 -24.12 7.82 -1.82
CA LEU A 389 -24.62 7.38 -3.12
C LEU A 389 -24.70 8.52 -4.14
N SER A 390 -25.03 9.74 -3.71
CA SER A 390 -25.14 10.89 -4.63
C SER A 390 -23.77 11.25 -5.21
N ILE A 391 -22.76 11.35 -4.34
CA ILE A 391 -21.37 11.63 -4.75
C ILE A 391 -20.84 10.49 -5.63
N ASP A 392 -21.11 9.24 -5.24
CA ASP A 392 -20.61 8.08 -5.97
C ASP A 392 -21.22 7.93 -7.37
N LYS A 393 -22.51 8.24 -7.53
CA LYS A 393 -23.17 8.29 -8.85
C LYS A 393 -22.52 9.34 -9.76
N GLU A 394 -22.21 10.53 -9.24
CA GLU A 394 -21.50 11.54 -10.03
C GLU A 394 -20.10 11.08 -10.42
N VAL A 395 -19.36 10.48 -9.49
CA VAL A 395 -18.05 9.86 -9.78
C VAL A 395 -18.19 8.80 -10.86
N PHE A 396 -19.15 7.90 -10.76
CA PHE A 396 -19.34 6.82 -11.73
C PHE A 396 -19.65 7.35 -13.13
N ALA A 397 -20.56 8.33 -13.24
CA ALA A 397 -20.85 8.98 -14.51
C ALA A 397 -19.60 9.67 -15.10
N ALA A 398 -18.77 10.30 -14.26
CA ALA A 398 -17.53 10.91 -14.69
C ALA A 398 -16.49 9.87 -15.14
N MET A 399 -16.34 8.75 -14.42
CA MET A 399 -15.40 7.67 -14.78
C MET A 399 -15.78 6.98 -16.10
N LEU A 400 -17.08 6.78 -16.36
CA LEU A 400 -17.59 6.27 -17.64
C LEU A 400 -17.22 7.20 -18.80
N LYS A 401 -17.36 8.52 -18.61
CA LYS A 401 -16.98 9.49 -19.65
C LYS A 401 -15.47 9.53 -19.86
N GLU A 402 -14.71 9.57 -18.76
CA GLU A 402 -13.24 9.64 -18.79
C GLU A 402 -12.66 8.42 -19.49
N TYR A 403 -13.05 7.20 -19.08
CA TYR A 403 -12.56 5.96 -19.70
C TYR A 403 -12.84 5.92 -21.21
N ARG A 404 -14.09 6.20 -21.62
CA ARG A 404 -14.47 6.24 -23.04
C ARG A 404 -13.64 7.24 -23.87
N SER A 405 -13.18 8.33 -23.26
CA SER A 405 -12.35 9.33 -23.94
C SER A 405 -10.87 8.93 -24.08
N LYS A 406 -10.40 7.97 -23.28
CA LYS A 406 -8.97 7.63 -23.16
C LYS A 406 -8.56 6.33 -23.83
N VAL A 407 -9.52 5.47 -24.17
CA VAL A 407 -9.25 4.14 -24.77
C VAL A 407 -9.93 3.96 -26.12
N ASP A 408 -9.36 3.09 -26.95
CA ASP A 408 -9.98 2.69 -28.22
C ASP A 408 -11.31 1.95 -27.99
N LYS A 409 -12.24 2.09 -28.94
CA LYS A 409 -13.58 1.47 -28.89
C LYS A 409 -13.53 -0.05 -28.65
N LYS A 410 -12.51 -0.74 -29.15
CA LYS A 410 -12.35 -2.19 -28.95
C LYS A 410 -12.14 -2.61 -27.50
N TYR A 411 -11.73 -1.67 -26.63
CA TYR A 411 -11.52 -1.89 -25.20
C TYR A 411 -12.71 -1.42 -24.34
N LEU A 412 -13.81 -0.96 -24.95
CA LEU A 412 -15.01 -0.58 -24.21
C LEU A 412 -15.77 -1.84 -23.74
N PRO A 413 -16.04 -1.99 -22.43
CA PRO A 413 -16.95 -3.01 -21.92
C PRO A 413 -18.33 -2.96 -22.57
N ALA A 414 -19.03 -4.10 -22.54
CA ALA A 414 -20.37 -4.25 -23.13
C ALA A 414 -21.40 -3.23 -22.59
N MET A 415 -21.22 -2.72 -21.37
CA MET A 415 -22.10 -1.69 -20.79
C MET A 415 -22.17 -0.41 -21.63
N TYR A 416 -21.12 -0.09 -22.40
CA TYR A 416 -21.14 1.08 -23.29
C TYR A 416 -22.09 0.92 -24.46
N LEU A 417 -22.29 -0.30 -24.96
CA LEU A 417 -23.31 -0.58 -25.96
C LEU A 417 -24.71 -0.39 -25.38
N GLN A 418 -24.93 -0.83 -24.13
CA GLN A 418 -26.20 -0.61 -23.43
C GLN A 418 -26.47 0.89 -23.23
N ILE A 419 -25.47 1.67 -22.80
CA ILE A 419 -25.57 3.13 -22.69
C ILE A 419 -25.98 3.75 -24.03
N ASP A 420 -25.33 3.37 -25.13
CA ASP A 420 -25.60 3.96 -26.44
C ASP A 420 -26.99 3.59 -26.98
N THR A 421 -27.47 2.37 -26.71
CA THR A 421 -28.69 1.83 -27.33
C THR A 421 -29.94 1.99 -26.48
N LEU A 422 -29.85 1.71 -25.17
CA LEU A 422 -31.00 1.73 -24.26
C LEU A 422 -31.18 3.10 -23.61
N TYR A 423 -30.09 3.84 -23.45
CA TYR A 423 -30.06 5.14 -22.79
C TYR A 423 -29.75 6.29 -23.75
N ASN A 424 -29.75 6.05 -25.07
CA ASN A 424 -29.46 7.05 -26.11
C ASN A 424 -28.13 7.80 -25.88
N GLY A 425 -27.12 7.12 -25.33
CA GLY A 425 -25.83 7.71 -24.99
C GLY A 425 -25.83 8.51 -23.68
N ASN A 426 -26.94 8.57 -22.94
CA ASN A 426 -27.03 9.30 -21.68
C ASN A 426 -26.43 8.48 -20.53
N VAL A 427 -25.16 8.77 -20.23
CA VAL A 427 -24.41 8.15 -19.13
C VAL A 427 -25.07 8.40 -17.76
N GLN A 428 -25.65 9.59 -17.54
CA GLN A 428 -26.25 9.89 -16.24
C GLN A 428 -27.48 9.00 -15.99
N THR A 429 -28.35 8.86 -16.98
CA THR A 429 -29.54 8.00 -16.88
C THR A 429 -29.20 6.52 -16.75
N TYR A 430 -28.04 6.07 -17.24
CA TYR A 430 -27.56 4.70 -17.01
C TYR A 430 -27.11 4.47 -15.57
N VAL A 431 -26.50 5.49 -14.95
CA VAL A 431 -25.99 5.42 -13.57
C VAL A 431 -27.10 5.61 -12.54
N ASP A 432 -28.12 6.40 -12.87
CA ASP A 432 -29.27 6.67 -12.00
C ASP A 432 -30.15 5.43 -11.80
#